data_AF-A0A954HEY4-F1
#
_entry.id   AF-A0A954HEY4-F1
#
_cell.length_a   1.000
_cell.length_b   1.000
_cell.length_c   1.000
_cell.angle_alpha   90.00
_cell.angle_beta   90.00
_cell.angle_gamma   90.00
#
_symmetry.space_group_name_H-M   'P 1'
#
loop_
_entity.id
_entity.type
_entity.pdbx_description
1 polymer ?
#
loop_
_entity_poly.entity_id
_entity_poly.type
_entity_poly.pdbx_seq_one_letter_code
_entity_poly.pdbx_strand_id
1 'polypeptide(L)'
;ELMRHFEEPPPVVDIRVLAGWFARAYDRGLIRKVDFEAAAMQVLTSMHGPVMLTDMLGEHPTGHSTDEYVNFLADVLLHGLAPHESLGPNLSFTNLK
;
A
#
# COMPACT_ATOMS: atom_id res chain seq x y z
N GLU A 1 -14.95 -17.38 15.75
CA GLU A 1 -16.16 -16.58 16.05
C GLU A 1 -16.23 -15.24 15.32
N LEU A 2 -15.09 -14.58 15.02
CA LEU A 2 -15.05 -13.30 14.30
C LEU A 2 -15.83 -13.29 12.97
N MET A 3 -15.67 -14.32 12.12
CA MET A 3 -16.33 -14.42 10.81
C MET A 3 -17.86 -14.62 10.86
N ARG A 4 -18.44 -14.94 12.02
CA ARG A 4 -19.91 -15.09 12.18
C ARG A 4 -20.61 -13.76 12.46
N HIS A 5 -19.87 -12.71 12.81
CA HIS A 5 -20.42 -11.42 13.22
C HIS A 5 -20.49 -10.39 12.09
N PHE A 6 -19.92 -10.71 10.93
CA PHE A 6 -19.92 -9.82 9.77
C PHE A 6 -20.62 -10.52 8.61
N GLU A 7 -21.57 -9.83 7.99
CA GLU A 7 -22.29 -10.29 6.79
C GLU A 7 -21.32 -10.54 5.63
N GLU A 8 -20.21 -9.80 5.62
CA GLU A 8 -19.10 -9.96 4.70
C GLU A 8 -17.77 -10.06 5.46
N PRO A 9 -16.83 -10.93 5.03
CA PRO A 9 -15.56 -11.07 5.72
C PRO A 9 -14.79 -9.74 5.81
N PRO A 10 -14.20 -9.39 6.98
CA PRO A 10 -13.50 -8.12 7.17
C PRO A 10 -12.48 -7.77 6.06
N PRO A 11 -11.64 -8.70 5.57
CA PRO A 11 -10.68 -8.38 4.52
C PRO A 11 -11.32 -7.89 3.21
N VAL A 12 -12.52 -8.37 2.88
CA VAL A 12 -13.23 -7.96 1.65
C VAL A 12 -13.76 -6.53 1.80
N VAL A 13 -14.27 -6.20 2.98
CA VAL A 13 -14.72 -4.85 3.32
C VAL A 13 -13.55 -3.87 3.24
N ASP A 14 -12.40 -4.21 3.81
CA ASP A 14 -11.21 -3.36 3.84
C ASP A 14 -10.69 -3.05 2.43
N ILE A 15 -10.58 -4.09 1.59
CA ILE A 15 -10.16 -3.93 0.19
C ILE A 15 -11.13 -2.99 -0.54
N ARG A 16 -12.44 -3.20 -0.42
CA ARG A 16 -13.44 -2.36 -1.11
C ARG A 16 -13.40 -0.91 -0.65
N VAL A 17 -13.29 -0.68 0.66
CA VAL A 17 -13.25 0.67 1.22
C VAL A 17 -12.02 1.43 0.72
N LEU A 18 -10.85 0.79 0.74
CA LEU A 18 -9.59 1.40 0.30
C LEU A 18 -9.55 1.59 -1.23
N ALA A 19 -10.03 0.62 -2.01
CA ALA A 19 -10.17 0.76 -3.46
C ALA A 19 -11.10 1.92 -3.82
N GLY A 20 -12.23 2.07 -3.12
CA GLY A 20 -13.14 3.20 -3.28
C GLY A 20 -12.50 4.54 -2.89
N TRP A 21 -11.59 4.55 -1.92
CA TRP A 21 -10.81 5.74 -1.58
C TRP A 21 -9.84 6.13 -2.70
N PHE A 22 -9.12 5.17 -3.29
CA PHE A 22 -8.27 5.41 -4.45
C PHE A 22 -9.06 5.92 -5.67
N ALA A 23 -10.22 5.34 -5.95
CA ALA A 23 -11.10 5.82 -7.02
C ALA A 23 -11.46 7.31 -6.83
N ARG A 24 -11.87 7.70 -5.62
CA ARG A 24 -12.16 9.12 -5.30
C ARG A 24 -10.92 10.02 -5.38
N ALA A 25 -9.74 9.51 -5.05
CA ALA A 25 -8.49 10.26 -5.17
C ALA A 25 -8.13 10.50 -6.65
N TYR A 26 -8.31 9.48 -7.50
CA TYR A 26 -8.15 9.59 -8.95
C TYR A 26 -9.14 10.58 -9.57
N ASP A 27 -10.41 10.52 -9.20
CA ASP A 27 -11.44 11.45 -9.67
C ASP A 27 -11.12 12.92 -9.34
N ARG A 28 -10.35 13.14 -8.26
CA ARG A 28 -9.85 14.46 -7.84
C ARG A 28 -8.50 14.84 -8.47
N GLY A 29 -7.93 14.00 -9.33
CA GLY A 29 -6.62 14.21 -9.95
C GLY A 29 -5.43 14.09 -9.00
N LEU A 30 -5.61 13.48 -7.82
CA LEU A 30 -4.55 13.37 -6.80
C LEU A 30 -3.57 12.23 -7.07
N ILE A 31 -4.01 11.21 -7.80
CA ILE A 31 -3.21 10.03 -8.18
C ILE A 31 -3.48 9.67 -9.63
N ARG A 32 -2.60 8.89 -10.24
CA ARG A 32 -2.82 8.31 -11.58
C ARG A 32 -3.79 7.12 -11.52
N LYS A 33 -4.35 6.76 -12.68
CA LYS A 33 -5.19 5.55 -12.80
C LYS A 33 -4.33 4.30 -12.66
N VAL A 34 -4.73 3.42 -11.75
CA VAL A 34 -4.16 2.08 -11.55
C VAL A 34 -5.30 1.08 -11.34
N ASP A 35 -4.98 -0.19 -11.16
CA ASP A 35 -5.93 -1.15 -10.59
C ASP A 35 -6.08 -0.86 -9.08
N PHE A 36 -7.22 -0.28 -8.70
CA PHE A 36 -7.44 0.18 -7.33
C PHE A 36 -7.66 -0.96 -6.33
N GLU A 37 -8.18 -2.10 -6.78
CA GLU A 37 -8.32 -3.28 -5.93
C GLU A 37 -6.95 -3.91 -5.68
N ALA A 38 -6.12 -4.03 -6.73
CA ALA A 38 -4.76 -4.50 -6.59
C ALA A 38 -3.92 -3.56 -5.69
N ALA A 39 -4.05 -2.25 -5.86
CA ALA A 39 -3.39 -1.26 -5.00
C ALA A 39 -3.86 -1.37 -3.55
N ALA A 40 -5.16 -1.54 -3.30
CA ALA A 40 -5.69 -1.75 -1.96
C ALA A 40 -5.15 -3.03 -1.31
N MET A 41 -5.14 -4.14 -2.04
CA MET A 41 -4.54 -5.40 -1.56
C MET A 41 -3.05 -5.22 -1.25
N GLN A 42 -2.29 -4.53 -2.10
CA GLN A 42 -0.87 -4.27 -1.87
C GLN A 42 -0.64 -3.47 -0.57
N VAL A 43 -1.42 -2.42 -0.32
CA VAL A 43 -1.30 -1.61 0.91
C VAL A 43 -1.60 -2.47 2.14
N LEU A 44 -2.73 -3.18 2.15
CA LEU A 44 -3.14 -3.99 3.28
C LEU A 44 -2.12 -5.10 3.59
N THR A 45 -1.64 -5.79 2.56
CA THR A 45 -0.64 -6.86 2.72
C THR A 45 0.74 -6.32 3.14
N SER A 46 1.15 -5.17 2.62
CA SER A 46 2.39 -4.50 3.05
C SER A 46 2.34 -4.06 4.51
N MET A 47 1.15 -3.78 5.06
CA MET A 47 1.02 -3.48 6.48
C MET A 47 0.99 -4.75 7.34
N HIS A 48 0.26 -5.78 6.91
CA HIS A 48 0.02 -6.96 7.75
C HIS A 48 1.16 -7.99 7.70
N GLY A 49 1.77 -8.17 6.53
CA GLY A 49 2.83 -9.15 6.30
C GLY A 49 4.05 -8.96 7.22
N PRO A 50 4.65 -7.75 7.28
CA PRO A 50 5.79 -7.50 8.14
C PRO A 50 5.48 -7.67 9.62
N VAL A 51 4.28 -7.27 10.07
CA VAL A 51 3.84 -7.44 11.47
C VAL A 51 3.75 -8.93 11.82
N MET A 52 3.09 -9.73 10.98
CA MET A 52 2.99 -11.18 11.17
C MET A 52 4.39 -11.83 11.20
N LEU A 53 5.28 -11.45 10.29
CA LEU A 53 6.63 -12.00 10.23
C LEU A 53 7.48 -11.56 11.43
N THR A 54 7.31 -10.33 11.91
CA THR A 54 8.00 -9.84 13.11
C THR A 54 7.59 -10.64 14.34
N ASP A 55 6.29 -10.94 14.49
CA ASP A 55 5.78 -11.79 15.58
C ASP A 55 6.35 -13.22 15.51
N MET A 56 6.47 -13.79 14.30
CA MET A 56 7.03 -15.13 14.09
C MET A 56 8.55 -15.21 14.28
N LEU A 57 9.29 -14.18 13.86
CA LEU A 57 10.75 -14.19 13.81
C LEU A 57 11.39 -13.55 15.06
N GLY A 58 10.64 -12.75 15.82
CA GLY A 58 11.14 -11.96 16.94
C GLY A 58 11.92 -10.70 16.51
N GLU A 59 12.07 -10.47 15.20
CA GLU A 59 12.72 -9.31 14.61
C GLU A 59 12.06 -8.93 13.27
N HIS A 60 12.22 -7.68 12.85
CA HIS A 60 11.58 -7.19 11.62
C HIS A 60 12.20 -7.84 10.38
N PRO A 61 11.42 -8.37 9.42
CA PRO A 61 11.93 -9.20 8.33
C PRO A 61 12.84 -8.47 7.33
N THR A 62 12.86 -7.14 7.36
CA THR A 62 13.72 -6.31 6.49
C THR A 62 14.91 -5.71 7.24
N GLY A 63 15.05 -5.97 8.55
CA GLY A 63 16.04 -5.31 9.40
C GLY A 63 15.77 -3.83 9.70
N HIS A 64 14.67 -3.26 9.20
CA HIS A 64 14.24 -1.89 9.50
C HIS A 64 13.53 -1.81 10.84
N SER A 65 13.61 -0.66 11.50
CA SER A 65 12.63 -0.28 12.52
C SER A 65 11.24 -0.07 11.88
N THR A 66 10.19 -0.08 12.70
CA THR A 66 8.81 0.17 12.24
C THR A 66 8.69 1.51 11.51
N ASP A 67 9.28 2.58 12.05
CA ASP A 67 9.19 3.92 11.46
C ASP A 67 9.92 4.00 10.11
N GLU A 68 11.10 3.39 10.00
CA GLU A 68 11.83 3.29 8.72
C GLU A 68 11.03 2.51 7.68
N TYR A 69 10.40 1.41 8.08
CA TYR A 69 9.56 0.62 7.18
C TYR A 69 8.34 1.39 6.69
N VAL A 70 7.64 2.11 7.59
CA VAL A 70 6.46 2.92 7.24
C VAL A 70 6.84 4.05 6.28
N ASN A 71 7.95 4.75 6.53
CA ASN A 71 8.43 5.80 5.64
C ASN A 71 8.78 5.24 4.25
N PHE A 72 9.52 4.13 4.20
CA PHE A 72 9.85 3.46 2.94
C PHE A 72 8.59 3.03 2.16
N LEU A 73 7.61 2.44 2.84
CA LEU A 73 6.36 2.00 2.22
C LEU A 73 5.57 3.19 1.66
N ALA A 74 5.46 4.28 2.43
CA ALA A 74 4.79 5.50 1.99
C ALA A 74 5.46 6.08 0.74
N ASP A 75 6.79 6.18 0.71
CA ASP A 75 7.53 6.67 -0.43
C ASP A 75 7.30 5.80 -1.67
N VAL A 76 7.41 4.47 -1.55
CA VAL A 76 7.19 3.54 -2.67
C VAL A 76 5.77 3.66 -3.23
N LEU A 77 4.76 3.71 -2.35
CA LEU A 77 3.37 3.85 -2.75
C LEU A 77 3.12 5.19 -3.44
N LEU A 78 3.63 6.29 -2.89
CA LEU A 78 3.47 7.62 -3.47
C LEU A 78 4.15 7.72 -4.84
N HIS A 79 5.36 7.18 -5.00
CA HIS A 79 6.01 7.13 -6.31
C HIS A 79 5.20 6.31 -7.33
N GLY A 80 4.59 5.21 -6.88
CA GLY A 80 3.75 4.37 -7.72
C GLY A 80 2.39 4.98 -8.07
N LEU A 81 1.87 5.92 -7.26
CA LEU A 81 0.53 6.49 -7.41
C LEU A 81 0.54 7.95 -7.89
N ALA A 82 1.66 8.65 -7.78
CA ALA A 82 1.81 10.04 -8.19
C ALA A 82 1.32 10.26 -9.64
N PRO A 83 0.60 11.36 -9.92
CA PRO A 83 0.28 11.75 -11.29
C PRO A 83 1.56 11.84 -12.14
N HIS A 84 1.51 11.38 -13.39
CA HIS A 84 2.70 11.41 -14.28
C HIS A 84 3.29 12.82 -14.47
N GLU A 85 2.49 13.86 -14.32
CA GLU A 85 2.92 15.27 -14.42
C GLU A 85 3.57 15.80 -13.14
N SER A 86 3.43 15.09 -12.02
CA SER A 86 4.00 15.49 -10.71
C SER A 86 5.43 15.00 -10.49
N LEU A 87 5.90 14.06 -11.31
CA LEU A 87 7.29 13.61 -11.31
C LEU A 87 8.08 14.49 -12.28
N GLY A 88 8.79 15.49 -11.75
CA GLY A 88 9.72 16.30 -12.53
C GLY A 88 10.79 15.43 -13.25
N PRO A 89 11.52 16.00 -14.22
CA PRO A 89 12.37 15.24 -15.17
C PRO A 89 13.55 14.42 -14.59
N ASN A 90 13.71 14.36 -13.26
CA ASN A 90 14.92 13.83 -12.61
C ASN A 90 14.79 12.43 -11.99
N LEU A 91 13.69 11.71 -12.17
CA LEU A 91 13.54 10.34 -11.67
C LEU A 91 13.34 9.34 -12.83
N SER A 92 14.33 9.30 -13.73
CA SER A 92 14.50 8.20 -14.69
C SER A 92 15.36 7.11 -14.05
N PHE A 93 14.82 5.90 -13.98
CA PHE A 93 15.48 4.67 -13.52
C PHE A 93 16.62 4.24 -14.44
N THR A 94 17.73 4.99 -14.47
CA THR A 94 18.87 4.66 -15.34
C THR A 94 20.00 3.93 -14.62
N ASN A 95 19.93 3.62 -13.31
CA ASN A 95 21.04 2.94 -12.62
C ASN A 95 20.60 1.91 -11.57
N LEU A 96 19.98 0.82 -12.04
CA LEU A 96 20.12 -0.48 -11.37
C LEU A 96 20.73 -1.44 -12.39
N LYS A 97 22.07 -1.52 -12.35
CA LYS A 97 22.87 -2.61 -12.88
C LYS A 97 23.42 -3.41 -11.72
#